data_AF-U3U6L1-F1
#
_entry.id   AF-U3U6L1-F1
#
_cell.length_a   1.000
_cell.length_b   1.000
_cell.length_c   1.000
_cell.angle_alpha   90.00
_cell.angle_beta   90.00
_cell.angle_gamma   90.00
#
_symmetry.space_group_name_H-M   'P 1'
#
loop_
_entity.id
_entity.type
_entity.pdbx_description
1 polymer ?
#
loop_
_entity_poly.entity_id
_entity_poly.type
_entity_poly.pdbx_seq_one_letter_code
_entity_poly.pdbx_strand_id
1 'polypeptide(L)'
;MFITQQSMILARDLGYRLEGLDSEALEITKYKGTYPYISYLDEVGAFYTERIAVQATQVRSLDFALIMMRRDQERIESQTSAANFATLMQNAGTKIAGKIVSDDKTAQTISNAAGKEARANMVSLQRRDGVIGTSWIDGDHINIQMENKINVQDLMKLQLGENYTVFQGDPVPGASFYIEPKEKTCKTPLVINRYITVSPPKLERLRKLVPRTAQRRLPTPENVSRLSAY
;
A
#
# COMPACT_ATOMS: atom_id res chain seq x y z
N MET A 1 -14.18 6.40 -7.47
CA MET A 1 -14.08 6.50 -8.94
C MET A 1 -12.63 6.55 -9.42
N PHE A 2 -11.80 7.51 -8.98
CA PHE A 2 -10.40 7.64 -9.42
C PHE A 2 -9.54 6.39 -9.19
N ILE A 3 -9.50 5.88 -7.95
CA ILE A 3 -8.69 4.71 -7.59
C ILE A 3 -9.14 3.44 -8.33
N THR A 4 -10.45 3.31 -8.54
CA THR A 4 -11.02 2.22 -9.32
C THR A 4 -10.53 2.26 -10.77
N GLN A 5 -10.48 3.45 -11.38
CA GLN A 5 -9.92 3.61 -12.73
C GLN A 5 -8.43 3.31 -12.76
N GLN A 6 -7.67 3.81 -11.79
CA GLN A 6 -6.23 3.53 -11.68
C GLN A 6 -5.97 2.02 -11.59
N SER A 7 -6.70 1.31 -10.74
CA SER A 7 -6.62 -0.15 -10.63
C SER A 7 -6.97 -0.86 -11.95
N MET A 8 -7.98 -0.40 -12.69
CA MET A 8 -8.33 -1.01 -13.99
C MET A 8 -7.26 -0.75 -15.06
N ILE A 9 -6.66 0.44 -15.08
CA ILE A 9 -5.55 0.77 -15.99
C ILE A 9 -4.35 -0.13 -15.67
N LEU A 10 -3.94 -0.21 -14.40
CA LEU A 10 -2.84 -1.08 -13.96
C LEU A 10 -3.11 -2.56 -14.27
N ALA A 11 -4.35 -3.02 -14.09
CA ALA A 11 -4.72 -4.40 -14.41
C ALA A 11 -4.65 -4.69 -15.91
N ARG A 12 -5.02 -3.73 -16.76
CA ARG A 12 -4.90 -3.86 -18.22
C ARG A 12 -3.44 -3.88 -18.66
N ASP A 13 -2.63 -2.99 -18.08
CA ASP A 13 -1.20 -2.87 -18.38
C ASP A 13 -0.41 -4.11 -17.90
N LEU A 14 -0.96 -4.87 -16.95
CA LEU A 14 -0.39 -6.15 -16.53
C LEU A 14 -0.46 -7.23 -17.62
N GLY A 15 -1.33 -7.05 -18.61
CA GLY A 15 -1.57 -8.02 -19.67
C GLY A 15 -3.04 -8.38 -19.75
N TYR A 16 -3.62 -8.20 -20.93
CA TYR A 16 -5.04 -8.47 -21.20
C TYR A 16 -5.25 -9.38 -22.41
N ARG A 17 -4.17 -9.72 -23.14
CA ARG A 17 -4.24 -10.57 -24.32
C ARG A 17 -4.20 -12.03 -23.89
N LEU A 18 -5.19 -12.80 -24.34
CA LEU A 18 -5.28 -14.24 -24.08
C LEU A 18 -4.44 -15.08 -25.05
N GLU A 19 -4.12 -14.51 -26.21
CA GLU A 19 -3.40 -15.19 -27.30
C GLU A 19 -2.25 -14.30 -27.79
N GLY A 20 -1.11 -14.90 -28.15
CA GLY A 20 0.09 -14.22 -28.63
C GLY A 20 1.38 -14.81 -28.04
N LEU A 21 2.52 -14.21 -28.37
CA LEU A 21 3.78 -14.52 -27.72
C LEU A 21 3.77 -14.00 -26.27
N ASP A 22 4.51 -14.63 -25.35
CA ASP A 22 4.61 -14.18 -23.96
C ASP A 22 5.01 -12.69 -23.86
N SER A 23 5.90 -12.23 -24.74
CA SER A 23 6.29 -10.82 -24.84
C SER A 23 5.18 -9.87 -25.30
N GLU A 24 4.15 -10.37 -25.96
CA GLU A 24 2.97 -9.62 -26.40
C GLU A 24 1.80 -9.73 -25.41
N ALA A 25 1.74 -10.83 -24.66
CA ALA A 25 0.77 -11.06 -23.60
C ALA A 25 1.14 -10.26 -22.33
N LEU A 26 2.44 -10.18 -22.01
CA LEU A 26 2.99 -9.44 -20.87
C LEU A 26 3.52 -8.07 -21.35
N GLU A 27 2.63 -7.09 -21.51
CA GLU A 27 2.96 -5.70 -21.90
C GLU A 27 3.84 -4.96 -20.84
N ILE A 28 4.00 -5.59 -19.67
CA ILE A 28 4.55 -5.13 -18.39
C ILE A 28 6.00 -4.63 -18.48
N THR A 29 6.89 -5.34 -19.18
CA THR A 29 8.34 -5.02 -19.15
C THR A 29 8.68 -3.72 -19.87
N LYS A 30 7.77 -3.19 -20.67
CA LYS A 30 8.01 -2.00 -21.50
C LYS A 30 8.00 -0.68 -20.72
N TYR A 31 7.30 -0.63 -19.58
CA TYR A 31 7.12 0.59 -18.79
C TYR A 31 7.86 0.60 -17.44
N LYS A 32 8.75 -0.39 -17.24
CA LYS A 32 9.61 -0.44 -16.06
C LYS A 32 10.62 0.71 -16.11
N GLY A 33 10.26 1.84 -15.50
CA GLY A 33 11.14 2.99 -15.35
C GLY A 33 12.31 2.70 -14.39
N THR A 34 13.38 3.49 -14.49
CA THR A 34 14.52 3.41 -13.55
C THR A 34 14.11 3.80 -12.12
N TYR A 35 13.07 4.62 -11.98
CA TYR A 35 12.57 5.10 -10.69
C TYR A 35 11.20 4.49 -10.39
N PRO A 36 10.94 4.07 -9.14
CA PRO A 36 9.65 3.55 -8.75
C PRO A 36 8.59 4.66 -8.78
N TYR A 37 7.41 4.35 -9.32
CA TYR A 37 6.27 5.25 -9.21
C TYR A 37 5.65 5.10 -7.81
N ILE A 38 5.56 6.20 -7.06
CA ILE A 38 5.01 6.21 -5.71
C ILE A 38 3.59 6.79 -5.74
N SER A 39 2.61 6.01 -5.28
CA SER A 39 1.21 6.41 -5.16
C SER A 39 0.83 6.56 -3.69
N TYR A 40 0.52 7.79 -3.27
CA TYR A 40 0.04 8.08 -1.92
C TYR A 40 -1.49 8.05 -1.88
N LEU A 41 -2.05 7.18 -1.04
CA LEU A 41 -3.48 7.11 -0.73
C LEU A 41 -3.69 7.56 0.72
N ASP A 42 -3.91 8.87 0.90
CA ASP A 42 -4.22 9.42 2.22
C ASP A 42 -5.67 9.12 2.63
N GLU A 43 -5.90 8.90 3.92
CA GLU A 43 -7.23 8.62 4.50
C GLU A 43 -7.99 7.49 3.77
N VAL A 44 -7.32 6.37 3.48
CA VAL A 44 -7.88 5.26 2.68
C VAL A 44 -9.16 4.68 3.28
N GLY A 45 -9.36 4.80 4.60
CA GLY A 45 -10.61 4.41 5.27
C GLY A 45 -11.85 5.18 4.82
N ALA A 46 -11.71 6.37 4.23
CA ALA A 46 -12.84 7.15 3.75
C ALA A 46 -13.38 6.70 2.37
N PHE A 47 -12.55 6.05 1.55
CA PHE A 47 -12.89 5.70 0.17
C PHE A 47 -12.48 4.27 -0.19
N TYR A 48 -12.31 3.42 0.80
CA TYR A 48 -11.84 2.05 0.59
C TYR A 48 -12.74 1.31 -0.42
N THR A 49 -12.11 0.56 -1.32
CA THR A 49 -12.80 -0.36 -2.24
C THR A 49 -11.99 -1.64 -2.36
N GLU A 50 -12.62 -2.76 -2.67
CA GLU A 50 -11.93 -4.05 -2.87
C GLU A 50 -10.87 -3.98 -3.98
N ARG A 51 -11.03 -3.04 -4.93
CA ARG A 51 -10.04 -2.77 -5.98
C ARG A 51 -8.70 -2.29 -5.43
N ILE A 52 -8.65 -1.68 -4.25
CA ILE A 52 -7.40 -1.28 -3.60
C ILE A 52 -6.60 -2.51 -3.17
N ALA A 53 -7.26 -3.56 -2.66
CA ALA A 53 -6.60 -4.80 -2.32
C ALA A 53 -6.02 -5.49 -3.57
N VAL A 54 -6.78 -5.51 -4.67
CA VAL A 54 -6.31 -6.02 -5.96
C VAL A 54 -5.12 -5.20 -6.48
N GLN A 55 -5.21 -3.87 -6.40
CA GLN A 55 -4.13 -2.97 -6.78
C GLN A 55 -2.87 -3.23 -5.94
N ALA A 56 -2.99 -3.41 -4.63
CA ALA A 56 -1.87 -3.72 -3.73
C ALA A 56 -1.17 -5.04 -4.09
N THR A 57 -1.91 -6.03 -4.60
CA THR A 57 -1.31 -7.27 -5.13
C THR A 57 -0.60 -7.02 -6.46
N GLN A 58 -1.22 -6.25 -7.37
CA GLN A 58 -0.72 -6.02 -8.73
C GLN A 58 0.55 -5.16 -8.76
N VAL A 59 0.63 -4.12 -7.93
CA VAL A 59 1.78 -3.18 -7.90
C VAL A 59 3.11 -3.86 -7.64
N ARG A 60 3.11 -5.02 -6.95
CA ARG A 60 4.31 -5.82 -6.68
C ARG A 60 5.05 -6.25 -7.95
N SER A 61 4.33 -6.41 -9.06
CA SER A 61 4.89 -6.85 -10.35
C SER A 61 5.35 -5.71 -11.27
N LEU A 62 4.94 -4.47 -10.98
CA LEU A 62 5.11 -3.31 -11.85
C LEU A 62 6.15 -2.31 -11.35
N ASP A 63 6.87 -2.59 -10.25
CA ASP A 63 7.75 -1.65 -9.53
C ASP A 63 7.04 -0.35 -9.10
N PHE A 64 5.75 -0.48 -8.73
CA PHE A 64 4.98 0.59 -8.12
C PHE A 64 5.05 0.48 -6.59
N ALA A 65 5.24 1.60 -5.92
CA ALA A 65 5.11 1.70 -4.47
C ALA A 65 3.74 2.29 -4.12
N LEU A 66 2.90 1.49 -3.45
CA LEU A 66 1.60 1.94 -2.95
C LEU A 66 1.71 2.25 -1.45
N ILE A 67 1.55 3.52 -1.09
CA ILE A 67 1.59 3.98 0.30
C ILE A 67 0.17 4.33 0.73
N MET A 68 -0.41 3.50 1.59
CA MET A 68 -1.76 3.69 2.12
C MET A 68 -1.68 4.23 3.55
N MET A 69 -2.35 5.35 3.79
CA MET A 69 -2.43 5.99 5.10
C MET A 69 -3.86 5.95 5.61
N ARG A 70 -4.00 5.70 6.91
CA ARG A 70 -5.28 5.68 7.61
C ARG A 70 -5.08 6.16 9.04
N ARG A 71 -6.11 6.79 9.60
CA ARG A 71 -6.17 7.09 11.03
C ARG A 71 -6.49 5.84 11.84
N ASP A 72 -7.67 5.26 11.60
CA ASP A 72 -8.17 4.14 12.39
C ASP A 72 -8.46 2.91 11.53
N GLN A 73 -8.17 1.73 12.08
CA GLN A 73 -8.40 0.47 11.40
C GLN A 73 -9.88 0.16 11.20
N GLU A 74 -10.70 0.47 12.19
CA GLU A 74 -12.12 0.12 12.22
C GLU A 74 -12.90 0.75 11.07
N ARG A 75 -12.45 1.92 10.61
CA ARG A 75 -13.08 2.59 9.48
C ARG A 75 -12.96 1.78 8.18
N ILE A 76 -11.85 1.08 7.97
CA ILE A 76 -11.72 0.17 6.82
C ILE A 76 -12.55 -1.09 7.01
N GLU A 77 -12.54 -1.68 8.21
CA GLU A 77 -13.37 -2.84 8.56
C GLU A 77 -14.88 -2.55 8.40
N SER A 78 -15.30 -1.28 8.50
CA SER A 78 -16.70 -0.89 8.20
C SER A 78 -17.05 -0.94 6.71
N GLN A 79 -16.04 -0.82 5.84
CA GLN A 79 -16.20 -0.74 4.37
C GLN A 79 -15.91 -2.08 3.68
N THR A 80 -15.39 -3.08 4.39
CA THR A 80 -15.01 -4.38 3.80
C THR A 80 -15.04 -5.49 4.85
N SER A 81 -15.00 -6.74 4.40
CA SER A 81 -14.91 -7.88 5.32
C SER A 81 -13.56 -7.90 6.05
N ALA A 82 -13.54 -8.41 7.28
CA ALA A 82 -12.30 -8.58 8.04
C ALA A 82 -11.25 -9.42 7.27
N ALA A 83 -11.69 -10.39 6.46
CA ALA A 83 -10.83 -11.22 5.63
C ALA A 83 -10.12 -10.42 4.51
N ASN A 84 -10.85 -9.53 3.82
CA ASN A 84 -10.28 -8.68 2.77
C ASN A 84 -9.28 -7.69 3.37
N PHE A 85 -9.61 -7.14 4.53
CA PHE A 85 -8.70 -6.26 5.26
C PHE A 85 -7.43 -6.99 5.72
N ALA A 86 -7.54 -8.21 6.25
CA ALA A 86 -6.40 -9.03 6.62
C ALA A 86 -5.49 -9.32 5.42
N THR A 87 -6.09 -9.63 4.27
CA THR A 87 -5.35 -9.86 3.00
C THR A 87 -4.57 -8.62 2.58
N LEU A 88 -5.19 -7.43 2.67
CA LEU A 88 -4.50 -6.16 2.40
C LEU A 88 -3.28 -5.97 3.31
N MET A 89 -3.44 -6.24 4.60
CA MET A 89 -2.36 -6.12 5.58
C MET A 89 -1.24 -7.15 5.38
N GLN A 90 -1.57 -8.34 4.89
CA GLN A 90 -0.59 -9.36 4.51
C GLN A 90 0.20 -8.94 3.26
N ASN A 91 -0.46 -8.32 2.28
CA ASN A 91 0.19 -7.82 1.07
C ASN A 91 1.09 -6.60 1.34
N ALA A 92 0.80 -5.82 2.39
CA ALA A 92 1.64 -4.70 2.81
C ALA A 92 2.96 -5.17 3.43
N GLY A 93 4.05 -5.06 2.66
CA GLY A 93 5.39 -5.50 3.09
C GLY A 93 5.97 -4.69 4.25
N THR A 94 5.70 -3.39 4.31
CA THR A 94 6.12 -2.49 5.39
C THR A 94 4.91 -1.91 6.08
N LYS A 95 4.93 -1.88 7.41
CA LYS A 95 3.86 -1.31 8.22
C LYS A 95 4.46 -0.20 9.08
N ILE A 96 3.89 0.99 9.01
CA ILE A 96 4.37 2.15 9.76
C ILE A 96 3.27 2.58 10.73
N ALA A 97 3.61 2.70 12.00
CA ALA A 97 2.71 3.13 13.06
C ALA A 97 3.23 4.42 13.69
N GLY A 98 2.42 5.48 13.63
CA GLY A 98 2.66 6.69 14.39
C GLY A 98 2.03 6.61 15.78
N LYS A 99 1.97 7.77 16.45
CA LYS A 99 1.29 7.91 17.72
C LYS A 99 -0.18 7.47 17.65
N ILE A 100 -0.60 6.66 18.62
CA ILE A 100 -2.00 6.30 18.87
C ILE A 100 -2.48 6.86 20.21
N VAL A 101 -3.78 7.11 20.31
CA VAL A 101 -4.43 7.75 21.48
C VAL A 101 -5.04 6.71 22.43
N SER A 102 -5.44 5.56 21.91
CA SER A 102 -6.18 4.51 22.63
C SER A 102 -5.65 3.11 22.30
N ASP A 103 -5.91 2.17 23.20
CA ASP A 103 -5.63 0.74 23.04
C ASP A 103 -6.70 0.07 22.17
N ASP A 104 -6.72 0.49 20.91
CA ASP A 104 -7.68 -0.02 19.93
C ASP A 104 -7.06 -1.13 19.08
N LYS A 105 -7.89 -1.82 18.30
CA LYS A 105 -7.47 -2.89 17.37
C LYS A 105 -6.26 -2.55 16.50
N THR A 106 -6.06 -1.27 16.19
CA THR A 106 -4.89 -0.75 15.47
C THR A 106 -3.59 -1.07 16.20
N ALA A 107 -3.52 -0.83 17.52
CA ALA A 107 -2.34 -1.08 18.34
C ALA A 107 -1.98 -2.56 18.37
N GLN A 108 -3.00 -3.41 18.57
CA GLN A 108 -2.83 -4.87 18.56
C GLN A 108 -2.36 -5.37 17.20
N THR A 109 -2.85 -4.81 16.11
CA THR A 109 -2.44 -5.20 14.75
C THR A 109 -0.95 -4.90 14.51
N ILE A 110 -0.46 -3.76 15.01
CA ILE A 110 0.96 -3.39 14.90
C ILE A 110 1.83 -4.26 15.81
N SER A 111 1.42 -4.49 17.06
CA SER A 111 2.13 -5.36 17.99
C SER A 111 2.23 -6.80 17.45
N ASN A 112 1.13 -7.33 16.89
CA ASN A 112 1.12 -8.63 16.21
C ASN A 112 2.03 -8.66 14.97
N ALA A 113 2.10 -7.56 14.21
CA ALA A 113 2.97 -7.46 13.04
C ALA A 113 4.46 -7.40 13.42
N ALA A 114 4.80 -6.77 14.55
CA ALA A 114 6.15 -6.74 15.10
C ALA A 114 6.56 -8.08 15.75
N GLY A 115 5.59 -8.87 16.17
CA GLY A 115 5.83 -10.19 16.76
C GLY A 115 6.32 -10.14 18.20
N LYS A 116 6.82 -11.29 18.67
CA LYS A 116 7.29 -11.49 20.04
C LYS A 116 8.78 -11.79 20.07
N GLU A 117 9.41 -11.49 21.19
CA GLU A 117 10.78 -11.84 21.50
C GLU A 117 10.87 -12.51 22.87
N ALA A 118 11.84 -13.41 23.02
CA ALA A 118 12.11 -14.07 24.29
C ALA A 118 12.88 -13.10 25.19
N ARG A 119 12.26 -12.66 26.28
CA ARG A 119 12.89 -11.83 27.31
C ARG A 119 13.13 -12.65 28.56
N ALA A 120 14.37 -12.60 29.03
CA ALA A 120 14.76 -13.19 30.30
C ALA A 120 14.41 -12.20 31.41
N ASN A 121 13.39 -12.53 32.19
CA ASN A 121 12.97 -11.75 33.35
C ASN A 121 13.50 -12.39 34.61
N MET A 122 14.04 -11.56 35.48
CA MET A 122 14.48 -11.97 36.79
C MET A 122 13.30 -11.91 37.76
N VAL A 123 12.86 -13.07 38.26
CA VAL A 123 11.56 -13.19 38.92
C VAL A 123 11.60 -12.83 40.41
N SER A 124 12.74 -12.99 41.08
CA SER A 124 12.81 -12.81 42.52
C SER A 124 14.19 -12.41 43.01
N LEU A 125 14.21 -11.45 43.92
CA LEU A 125 15.32 -11.21 44.84
C LEU A 125 15.11 -12.09 46.07
N GLN A 126 16.08 -12.93 46.40
CA GLN A 126 16.06 -13.71 47.63
C GLN A 126 16.64 -12.87 48.77
N ARG A 127 15.86 -12.71 49.84
CA ARG A 127 16.32 -12.04 51.05
C ARG A 127 17.25 -12.98 51.82
N ARG A 128 18.50 -12.56 52.03
CA ARG A 128 19.48 -13.25 52.86
C ARG A 128 19.67 -12.44 54.14
N ASP A 129 19.07 -12.91 55.22
CA ASP A 129 19.27 -12.33 56.55
C ASP A 129 20.62 -12.81 57.10
N GLY A 130 21.55 -11.86 57.28
CA GLY A 130 22.86 -12.09 57.90
C GLY A 130 22.94 -11.52 59.31
N VAL A 131 24.00 -11.88 60.04
CA VAL A 131 24.24 -11.42 61.43
C VAL A 131 24.47 -9.90 61.51
N ILE A 132 24.86 -9.25 60.40
CA ILE A 132 25.07 -7.81 60.28
C ILE A 132 24.24 -7.30 59.08
N GLY A 133 22.92 -7.26 59.25
CA GLY A 133 21.99 -6.65 58.29
C GLY A 133 21.38 -7.58 57.24
N THR A 134 20.33 -7.09 56.61
CA THR A 134 19.56 -7.79 55.58
C THR A 134 20.09 -7.41 54.20
N SER A 135 20.44 -8.42 53.40
CA SER A 135 20.92 -8.22 52.02
C SER A 135 19.97 -8.90 51.05
N TRP A 136 19.71 -8.26 49.91
CA TRP A 136 18.95 -8.85 48.82
C TRP A 136 19.95 -9.40 47.81
N ILE A 137 19.90 -10.70 47.58
CA ILE A 137 20.70 -11.35 46.54
C ILE A 137 19.81 -11.78 45.40
N ASP A 138 20.39 -11.73 44.22
CA ASP A 138 19.76 -12.17 43.00
C ASP A 138 19.40 -13.67 43.11
N GLY A 139 18.11 -14.01 42.93
CA GLY A 139 17.65 -15.40 42.96
C GLY A 139 18.12 -16.18 41.73
N ASP A 140 18.44 -17.46 41.90
CA ASP A 140 19.04 -18.34 40.89
C ASP A 140 18.07 -18.80 39.78
N HIS A 141 16.88 -18.21 39.69
CA HIS A 141 15.85 -18.57 38.73
C HIS A 141 15.62 -17.44 37.72
N ILE A 142 16.06 -17.68 36.49
CA ILE A 142 15.77 -16.84 35.32
C ILE A 142 14.51 -17.41 34.64
N ASN A 143 13.50 -16.57 34.43
CA ASN A 143 12.30 -16.97 33.70
C ASN A 143 12.32 -16.34 32.30
N ILE A 144 12.33 -17.17 31.28
CA ILE A 144 12.28 -16.72 29.89
C ILE A 144 10.82 -16.66 29.46
N GLN A 145 10.31 -15.44 29.23
CA GLN A 145 8.95 -15.20 28.79
C GLN A 145 8.94 -14.63 27.37
N MET A 146 7.95 -15.05 26.58
CA MET A 146 7.71 -14.47 25.26
C MET A 146 6.89 -13.19 25.42
N GLU A 147 7.52 -12.05 25.18
CA GLU A 147 6.91 -10.72 25.28
C GLU A 147 6.77 -10.07 23.91
N ASN A 148 5.82 -9.14 23.74
CA ASN A 148 5.67 -8.41 22.48
C ASN A 148 6.85 -7.45 22.27
N LYS A 149 7.40 -7.37 21.06
CA LYS A 149 8.49 -6.43 20.74
C LYS A 149 8.05 -4.96 20.86
N ILE A 150 6.78 -4.69 20.54
CA ILE A 150 6.14 -3.38 20.72
C ILE A 150 4.93 -3.55 21.63
N ASN A 151 4.87 -2.76 22.70
CA ASN A 151 3.66 -2.62 23.51
C ASN A 151 2.86 -1.37 23.11
N VAL A 152 1.57 -1.38 23.43
CA VAL A 152 0.65 -0.28 23.16
C VAL A 152 1.13 1.02 23.82
N GLN A 153 1.70 0.91 25.03
CA GLN A 153 2.27 2.05 25.75
C GLN A 153 3.43 2.71 24.99
N ASP A 154 4.21 1.93 24.24
CA ASP A 154 5.34 2.48 23.46
C ASP A 154 4.82 3.35 22.32
N LEU A 155 3.73 2.92 21.69
CA LEU A 155 3.05 3.69 20.64
C LEU A 155 2.32 4.93 21.17
N MET A 156 1.78 4.89 22.39
CA MET A 156 1.15 6.06 23.04
C MET A 156 2.17 7.14 23.45
N LYS A 157 3.39 6.71 23.82
CA LYS A 157 4.48 7.61 24.25
C LYS A 157 5.11 8.38 23.09
N LEU A 158 4.91 7.95 21.85
CA LEU A 158 5.45 8.63 20.66
C LEU A 158 5.06 10.11 20.63
N GLN A 159 6.01 10.95 20.23
CA GLN A 159 5.79 12.34 19.90
C GLN A 159 5.28 12.49 18.46
N LEU A 160 4.75 13.68 18.12
CA LEU A 160 4.36 13.97 16.74
C LEU A 160 5.57 13.85 15.81
N GLY A 161 5.44 13.02 14.77
CA GLY A 161 6.51 12.76 13.82
C GLY A 161 7.36 11.53 14.16
N GLU A 162 7.29 11.01 15.38
CA GLU A 162 7.91 9.73 15.71
C GLU A 162 7.01 8.56 15.27
N ASN A 163 7.65 7.48 14.83
CA ASN A 163 6.96 6.29 14.36
C ASN A 163 7.78 5.02 14.64
N TYR A 164 7.10 3.88 14.63
CA TYR A 164 7.73 2.58 14.46
C TYR A 164 7.48 2.08 13.05
N THR A 165 8.55 1.71 12.37
CA THR A 165 8.50 1.01 11.08
C THR A 165 8.74 -0.46 11.32
N VAL A 166 7.75 -1.29 11.04
CA VAL A 166 7.85 -2.75 11.08
C VAL A 166 8.14 -3.24 9.67
N PHE A 167 9.34 -3.77 9.48
CA PHE A 167 9.77 -4.40 8.23
C PHE A 167 10.22 -5.82 8.52
N GLN A 168 9.66 -6.80 7.82
CA GLN A 168 9.97 -8.23 8.01
C GLN A 168 9.87 -8.74 9.46
N GLY A 169 9.02 -8.12 10.29
CA GLY A 169 8.85 -8.49 11.70
C GLY A 169 9.83 -7.84 12.66
N ASP A 170 10.68 -6.91 12.19
CA ASP A 170 11.55 -6.12 13.04
C ASP A 170 11.04 -4.68 13.16
N PRO A 171 10.68 -4.24 14.38
CA PRO A 171 10.29 -2.88 14.63
C PRO A 171 11.51 -1.96 14.77
N VAL A 172 11.58 -0.93 13.94
CA VAL A 172 12.64 0.09 14.00
C VAL A 172 11.99 1.43 14.37
N PRO A 173 12.43 2.09 15.47
CA PRO A 173 12.00 3.43 15.79
C PRO A 173 12.56 4.42 14.76
N GLY A 174 11.75 5.39 14.35
CA GLY A 174 12.12 6.38 13.35
C GLY A 174 11.44 7.72 13.60
N ALA A 175 12.02 8.77 13.00
CA ALA A 175 11.47 10.12 13.00
C ALA A 175 11.23 10.57 11.56
N SER A 176 10.06 11.15 11.31
CA SER A 176 9.67 11.68 10.01
C SER A 176 10.32 13.03 9.75
N PHE A 177 10.65 13.30 8.48
CA PHE A 177 11.08 14.62 8.04
C PHE A 177 9.92 15.63 8.17
N TYR A 178 10.17 16.73 8.87
CA TYR A 178 9.19 17.79 9.07
C TYR A 178 9.46 18.96 8.14
N ILE A 179 8.45 19.32 7.34
CA ILE A 179 8.44 20.52 6.50
C ILE A 179 7.63 21.59 7.22
N GLU A 180 8.23 22.77 7.43
CA GLU A 180 7.58 23.89 8.08
C GLU A 180 6.39 24.42 7.24
N PRO A 181 5.28 24.86 7.86
CA PRO A 181 4.11 25.36 7.13
C PRO A 181 4.42 26.52 6.18
N LYS A 182 5.40 27.37 6.53
CA LYS A 182 5.86 28.49 5.70
C LYS A 182 6.35 28.03 4.32
N GLU A 183 6.96 26.84 4.25
CA GLU A 183 7.50 26.25 3.02
C GLU A 183 6.43 25.52 2.19
N LYS A 184 5.28 25.20 2.79
CA LYS A 184 4.15 24.56 2.10
C LYS A 184 3.31 25.54 1.29
N THR A 185 3.52 26.84 1.48
CA THR A 185 2.73 27.90 0.85
C THR A 185 3.58 28.68 -0.14
N CYS A 186 3.02 28.95 -1.31
CA CYS A 186 3.64 29.81 -2.31
C CYS A 186 2.85 31.12 -2.38
N LYS A 187 3.55 32.25 -2.53
CA LYS A 187 2.91 33.57 -2.70
C LYS A 187 2.34 33.78 -4.11
N THR A 188 2.65 32.88 -5.03
CA THR A 188 2.20 32.94 -6.43
C THR A 188 0.85 32.24 -6.58
N PRO A 189 -0.11 32.78 -7.35
CA PRO A 189 -1.38 32.11 -7.61
C PRO A 189 -1.17 30.78 -8.35
N LEU A 190 -1.88 29.74 -7.89
CA LEU A 190 -1.91 28.44 -8.55
C LEU A 190 -2.73 28.56 -9.85
N VAL A 191 -2.08 28.34 -11.00
CA VAL A 191 -2.75 28.26 -12.30
C VAL A 191 -2.63 26.83 -12.83
N ILE A 192 -3.77 26.18 -13.03
CA ILE A 192 -3.82 24.83 -13.60
C ILE A 192 -3.70 24.92 -15.12
N ASN A 193 -2.80 24.11 -15.70
CA ASN A 193 -2.64 24.00 -17.15
C ASN A 193 -3.97 23.61 -17.81
N ARG A 194 -4.40 24.39 -18.81
CA ARG A 194 -5.57 24.08 -19.63
C ARG A 194 -5.09 23.48 -20.95
N TYR A 195 -5.43 22.23 -21.17
CA TYR A 195 -5.11 21.55 -22.42
C TYR A 195 -6.15 21.87 -23.49
N ILE A 196 -5.70 22.03 -24.74
CA ILE A 196 -6.58 22.16 -25.89
C ILE A 196 -7.01 20.75 -26.30
N THR A 197 -8.32 20.51 -26.38
CA THR A 197 -8.85 19.24 -26.85
C THR A 197 -8.70 19.16 -28.36
N VAL A 198 -7.81 18.29 -28.83
CA VAL A 198 -7.67 18.00 -30.26
C VAL A 198 -8.55 16.82 -30.59
N SER A 199 -9.64 17.06 -31.33
CA SER A 199 -10.47 15.98 -31.85
C SER A 199 -9.70 15.20 -32.92
N PRO A 200 -9.76 13.85 -32.93
CA PRO A 200 -9.18 13.08 -34.02
C PRO A 200 -9.82 13.50 -35.35
N PRO A 201 -9.05 13.53 -36.46
CA PRO A 201 -9.60 13.85 -37.76
C PRO A 201 -10.68 12.85 -38.14
N LYS A 202 -11.80 13.35 -38.69
CA LYS A 202 -12.90 12.50 -39.17
C LYS A 202 -12.39 11.48 -40.20
N LEU A 203 -12.95 10.27 -40.19
CA LEU A 203 -12.57 9.18 -41.08
C LEU A 203 -12.57 9.58 -42.56
N GLU A 204 -13.51 10.42 -42.97
CA GLU A 204 -13.58 10.97 -44.34
C GLU A 204 -12.33 11.77 -44.71
N ARG A 205 -11.82 12.59 -43.79
CA ARG A 205 -10.60 13.38 -43.99
C ARG A 205 -9.37 12.47 -44.05
N LEU A 206 -9.32 11.44 -43.22
CA LEU A 206 -8.25 10.44 -43.25
C LEU A 206 -8.22 9.64 -44.56
N ARG A 207 -9.39 9.25 -45.09
CA ARG A 207 -9.50 8.52 -46.37
C ARG A 207 -9.04 9.33 -47.58
N LYS A 208 -9.20 10.66 -47.54
CA LYS A 208 -8.68 11.56 -48.58
C LYS A 208 -7.15 11.67 -48.54
N LEU A 209 -6.56 11.61 -47.34
CA LEU A 209 -5.10 11.73 -47.14
C LEU A 209 -4.34 10.43 -47.45
N VAL A 210 -4.98 9.27 -47.29
CA VAL A 210 -4.37 7.96 -47.60
C VAL A 210 -5.29 7.14 -48.51
N PRO A 211 -5.26 7.39 -49.84
CA PRO A 211 -6.16 6.76 -50.80
C PRO A 211 -6.09 5.23 -50.82
N ARG A 212 -4.92 4.65 -50.48
CA ARG A 212 -4.71 3.20 -50.39
C ARG A 212 -5.58 2.52 -49.33
N THR A 213 -6.03 3.26 -48.31
CA THR A 213 -6.89 2.75 -47.22
C THR A 213 -8.38 2.92 -47.52
N ALA A 214 -8.75 3.68 -48.55
CA ALA A 214 -10.15 3.89 -48.93
C ALA A 214 -10.85 2.59 -49.38
N GLN A 215 -10.08 1.59 -49.82
CA GLN A 215 -10.59 0.29 -50.26
C GLN A 215 -10.72 -0.75 -49.15
N ARG A 216 -10.17 -0.54 -47.94
CA ARG A 216 -10.42 -1.44 -46.81
C ARG A 216 -11.79 -1.11 -46.20
N ARG A 217 -12.85 -1.62 -46.84
CA ARG A 217 -14.18 -1.67 -46.21
C ARG A 217 -14.05 -2.55 -44.96
N LEU A 218 -14.41 -2.02 -43.79
CA LEU A 218 -14.78 -2.90 -42.68
C LEU A 218 -15.98 -3.71 -43.18
N PRO A 219 -15.95 -5.06 -43.11
CA PRO A 219 -17.09 -5.85 -43.52
C PRO A 219 -18.28 -5.47 -42.64
N THR A 220 -19.37 -5.01 -43.27
CA THR A 220 -20.64 -4.81 -42.58
C THR A 220 -21.18 -6.17 -42.12
N PRO A 221 -21.97 -6.23 -41.03
CA PRO A 221 -22.49 -7.50 -40.51
C PRO A 221 -23.16 -8.36 -41.59
N GLU A 222 -23.88 -7.72 -42.52
CA GLU A 222 -24.52 -8.36 -43.68
C GLU A 222 -23.54 -9.08 -44.62
N ASN A 223 -22.32 -8.58 -44.76
CA ASN A 223 -21.26 -9.19 -45.58
C ASN A 223 -20.52 -10.30 -44.84
N VAL A 224 -20.47 -10.28 -43.49
CA VAL A 224 -19.90 -11.35 -42.67
C VAL A 224 -20.80 -12.58 -42.69
N SER A 225 -22.12 -12.40 -42.58
CA SER A 225 -23.10 -13.49 -42.62
C SER A 225 -23.07 -14.30 -43.93
N ARG A 226 -22.64 -13.67 -45.04
CA ARG A 226 -22.45 -14.34 -46.34
C ARG A 226 -21.16 -15.17 -46.44
N LEU A 227 -20.15 -14.85 -45.62
CA LEU A 227 -18.88 -15.58 -45.59
C LEU A 227 -18.96 -16.81 -44.68
N SER A 228 -19.84 -16.80 -43.67
CA SER A 228 -20.10 -17.91 -42.75
C SER A 228 -21.18 -18.90 -43.23
N ALA A 229 -21.65 -18.76 -44.47
CA ALA A 229 -22.70 -19.60 -45.07
C ALA A 229 -22.16 -20.67 -46.04
N TYR A 230 -20.85 -20.96 -45.98
CA TYR A 230 -20.20 -22.09 -46.64
C TYR A 230 -19.61 -23.03 -45.60
#